data_AF-A0A7J7LRL0-F1
#
_entry.id   AF-A0A7J7LRL0-F1
#
_cell.length_a   1.000
_cell.length_b   1.000
_cell.length_c   1.000
_cell.angle_alpha   90.00
_cell.angle_beta   90.00
_cell.angle_gamma   90.00
#
_symmetry.space_group_name_H-M   'P 1'
#
loop_
_entity.id
_entity.type
_entity.pdbx_description
1 polymer ?
#
loop_
_entity_poly.entity_id
_entity_poly.type
_entity_poly.pdbx_seq_one_letter_code
_entity_poly.pdbx_strand_id
1 'polypeptide(L)'
;MQYGFNYPLSQSTGPGELAEDVFLIQSTNGVNPGGFVTVPRFLFACAPPLLLQGRGAVPRSVQGFAGLGRNPIALPTQLSSYFGFQHKFALCLAGNGVTRVVFFGGGPFMMSPGLDISRSLNQTPLTINRRGEYYIGVRSIKINEKVVPLNKTLLSVDQRGNGGTMISTVVPYTILHSSIFKAVTQTFANELSSVSTVLPVAPFGLCFNRSLVGYSRIRPNVPNVNLVLQNNNMVWTIFGSYVVAPAGDNALCLAFVDGGVQSFDR
;
A
#
# COMPACT_ATOMS: atom_id res chain seq x y z
N MET A 1 29.34 2.73 13.61
CA MET A 1 29.28 2.29 12.20
C MET A 1 28.16 3.06 11.53
N GLN A 2 28.41 3.70 10.40
CA GLN A 2 27.41 4.47 9.67
C GLN A 2 26.64 3.51 8.74
N TYR A 3 25.34 3.34 8.98
CA TYR A 3 24.49 2.48 8.17
C TYR A 3 23.69 3.34 7.17
N GLY A 4 23.52 2.83 5.95
CA GLY A 4 22.64 3.44 4.96
C GLY A 4 21.19 3.04 5.22
N PHE A 5 20.32 4.03 5.47
CA PHE A 5 18.89 3.80 5.65
C PHE A 5 18.09 4.34 4.46
N ASN A 6 17.09 3.58 4.02
CA ASN A 6 16.16 4.02 2.98
C ASN A 6 15.15 5.00 3.56
N TYR A 7 15.07 6.20 2.98
CA TYR A 7 14.15 7.25 3.40
C TYR A 7 12.96 7.33 2.45
N PRO A 8 11.77 6.88 2.90
CA PRO A 8 10.66 6.54 2.02
C PRO A 8 10.16 7.71 1.17
N LEU A 9 10.19 8.94 1.70
CA LEU A 9 9.60 10.11 1.02
C LEU A 9 10.54 10.80 0.03
N SER A 10 11.83 10.75 0.31
CA SER A 10 12.85 11.32 -0.55
C SER A 10 13.38 10.33 -1.59
N GLN A 11 13.01 9.05 -1.47
CA GLN A 11 13.60 7.94 -2.24
C GLN A 11 15.14 8.02 -2.24
N SER A 12 15.69 8.40 -1.09
CA SER A 12 17.13 8.59 -0.91
C SER A 12 17.61 7.63 0.16
N THR A 13 18.87 7.22 0.02
CA THR A 13 19.61 6.55 1.07
C THR A 13 20.51 7.58 1.71
N GLY A 14 20.59 7.56 3.03
CA GLY A 14 21.57 8.40 3.70
C GLY A 14 22.00 7.84 5.04
N PRO A 15 22.95 8.53 5.67
CA PRO A 15 23.57 8.04 6.88
C PRO A 15 22.59 8.10 8.04
N GLY A 16 22.45 6.98 8.73
CA GLY A 16 21.86 6.92 10.05
C GLY A 16 22.80 6.27 11.05
N GLU A 17 22.62 6.64 12.30
CA GLU A 17 23.29 6.02 13.43
C GLU A 17 22.38 4.96 14.03
N LEU A 18 22.89 3.74 14.18
CA LEU A 18 22.18 2.68 14.88
C LEU A 18 22.15 3.00 16.37
N ALA A 19 20.96 3.04 16.96
CA ALA A 19 20.73 3.29 18.37
C ALA A 19 19.85 2.19 18.97
N GLU A 20 19.87 2.11 20.30
CA GLU A 20 18.98 1.26 21.08
C GLU A 20 18.29 2.07 22.17
N ASP A 21 17.00 1.79 22.40
CA ASP A 21 16.24 2.38 23.50
C ASP A 21 15.04 1.47 23.84
N VAL A 22 14.29 1.85 24.87
CA VAL A 22 13.08 1.17 25.30
C VAL A 22 11.94 1.44 24.32
N PHE A 23 11.43 0.38 23.68
CA PHE A 23 10.23 0.46 22.85
C PHE A 23 9.01 -0.02 23.63
N LEU A 24 7.98 0.82 23.72
CA LEU A 24 6.71 0.53 24.39
C LEU A 24 5.61 0.24 23.35
N ILE A 25 4.89 -0.87 23.52
CA ILE A 25 3.76 -1.22 22.66
C ILE A 25 2.63 -1.84 23.49
N GLN A 26 1.39 -1.65 23.06
CA GLN A 26 0.24 -2.28 23.70
C GLN A 26 0.12 -3.74 23.26
N SER A 27 0.02 -4.66 24.21
CA SER A 27 -0.27 -6.07 23.91
C SER A 27 -1.73 -6.24 23.45
N THR A 28 -2.08 -7.39 22.89
CA THR A 28 -3.46 -7.74 22.55
C THR A 28 -3.64 -9.25 22.50
N ASN A 29 -4.85 -9.72 22.82
CA ASN A 29 -5.27 -11.09 22.58
C ASN A 29 -5.95 -11.28 21.21
N GLY A 30 -5.88 -10.27 20.34
CA GLY A 30 -6.57 -10.25 19.05
C GLY A 30 -8.02 -9.76 19.13
N VAL A 31 -8.56 -9.56 20.33
CA VAL A 31 -9.92 -9.04 20.59
C VAL A 31 -9.88 -7.63 21.17
N ASN A 32 -9.16 -7.48 22.28
CA ASN A 32 -9.06 -6.24 23.02
C ASN A 32 -7.58 -5.84 23.18
N PRO A 33 -7.31 -4.53 23.28
CA PRO A 33 -6.01 -4.08 23.75
C PRO A 33 -5.75 -4.56 25.19
N GLY A 34 -4.55 -5.06 25.43
CA GLY A 34 -4.06 -5.48 26.74
C GLY A 34 -3.19 -4.41 27.40
N GLY A 35 -2.40 -4.83 28.38
CA GLY A 35 -1.41 -3.97 29.05
C GLY A 35 -0.25 -3.60 28.13
N PHE A 36 0.45 -2.52 28.46
CA PHE A 36 1.68 -2.15 27.76
C PHE A 36 2.81 -3.12 28.09
N VAL A 37 3.63 -3.43 27.08
CA VAL A 37 4.82 -4.26 27.18
C VAL A 37 6.01 -3.51 26.57
N THR A 38 7.21 -3.85 27.02
CA THR A 38 8.45 -3.17 26.60
C THR A 38 9.44 -4.12 25.96
N VAL A 39 10.18 -3.60 24.99
CA VAL A 39 11.43 -4.18 24.48
C VAL A 39 12.57 -3.26 24.96
N PRO A 40 13.36 -3.66 25.98
CA PRO A 40 14.33 -2.76 26.61
C PRO A 40 15.47 -2.27 25.71
N ARG A 41 15.80 -3.05 24.68
CA ARG A 41 16.91 -2.77 23.74
C ARG A 41 16.42 -2.89 22.30
N PHE A 42 15.44 -2.06 21.95
CA PHE A 42 14.90 -2.02 20.59
C PHE A 42 15.84 -1.25 19.68
N LEU A 43 16.27 -1.85 18.59
CA LEU A 43 17.19 -1.24 17.63
C LEU A 43 16.43 -0.32 16.68
N PHE A 44 16.94 0.89 16.46
CA PHE A 44 16.40 1.83 15.48
C PHE A 44 17.51 2.73 14.91
N ALA A 45 17.14 3.57 13.95
CA ALA A 45 18.07 4.47 13.29
C ALA A 45 17.76 5.93 13.62
N CYS A 46 18.74 6.65 14.16
CA CYS A 46 18.71 8.09 14.22
C CYS A 46 18.97 8.66 12.83
N ALA A 47 18.11 9.60 12.40
CA ALA A 47 18.16 10.17 11.06
C ALA A 47 18.02 11.71 11.14
N PRO A 48 18.72 12.48 10.27
CA PRO A 48 18.64 13.93 10.29
C PRO A 48 17.21 14.45 9.99
N PRO A 49 16.76 15.54 10.65
CA PRO A 49 15.40 16.09 10.48
C PRO A 49 15.03 16.47 9.04
N LEU A 50 16.04 16.79 8.21
CA LEU A 50 15.88 17.10 6.79
C LEU A 50 15.16 15.97 6.02
N LEU A 51 15.20 14.74 6.52
CA LEU A 51 14.59 13.58 5.85
C LEU A 51 13.08 13.46 6.07
N LEU A 52 12.54 14.21 7.02
CA LEU A 52 11.11 14.45 7.15
C LEU A 52 10.62 15.54 6.18
N GLN A 53 11.55 16.27 5.53
CA GLN A 53 11.26 17.27 4.52
C GLN A 53 11.26 16.59 3.14
N GLY A 54 10.08 16.34 2.57
CA GLY A 54 9.95 15.63 1.30
C GLY A 54 8.62 15.90 0.60
N ARG A 55 8.51 15.52 -0.67
CA ARG A 55 7.30 15.66 -1.51
C ARG A 55 6.23 14.64 -1.08
N GLY A 56 5.60 14.91 0.06
CA GLY A 56 4.51 14.14 0.63
C GLY A 56 4.11 14.77 1.96
N ALA A 57 2.83 15.00 2.20
CA ALA A 57 2.35 15.66 3.40
C ALA A 57 2.46 14.72 4.61
N VAL A 58 3.65 14.63 5.22
CA VAL A 58 3.80 14.04 6.55
C VAL A 58 3.17 15.01 7.55
N PRO A 59 2.31 14.54 8.46
CA PRO A 59 1.83 15.37 9.55
C PRO A 59 3.00 15.95 10.34
N ARG A 60 2.93 17.23 10.73
CA ARG A 60 4.01 17.94 11.44
C ARG A 60 4.43 17.28 12.76
N SER A 61 3.59 16.42 13.33
CA SER A 61 3.86 15.68 14.57
C SER A 61 4.68 14.40 14.40
N VAL A 62 4.91 13.94 13.16
CA VAL A 62 5.68 12.72 12.91
C VAL A 62 7.17 13.01 13.01
N GLN A 63 7.89 12.18 13.77
CA GLN A 63 9.33 12.31 14.01
C GLN A 63 10.15 11.19 13.36
N GLY A 64 9.51 10.21 12.70
CA GLY A 64 10.19 9.09 12.06
C GLY A 64 9.23 8.11 11.37
N PHE A 65 9.76 6.99 10.90
CA PHE A 65 9.00 5.94 10.19
C PHE A 65 9.16 4.59 10.87
N ALA A 66 8.08 3.82 10.94
CA ALA A 66 8.11 2.43 11.36
C ALA A 66 8.33 1.53 10.13
N GLY A 67 9.52 0.93 10.02
CA GLY A 67 9.84 -0.02 8.96
C GLY A 67 9.13 -1.36 9.17
N LEU A 68 8.21 -1.71 8.26
CA LEU A 68 7.49 -2.99 8.28
C LEU A 68 8.08 -4.04 7.33
N GLY A 69 9.17 -3.73 6.63
CA GLY A 69 9.81 -4.63 5.66
C GLY A 69 10.40 -5.91 6.27
N ARG A 70 10.83 -6.83 5.41
CA ARG A 70 11.49 -8.09 5.81
C ARG A 70 12.99 -7.88 6.00
N ASN A 71 13.37 -7.13 7.05
CA ASN A 71 14.75 -6.78 7.38
C ASN A 71 15.08 -7.10 8.86
N PRO A 72 16.36 -7.36 9.23
CA PRO A 72 16.72 -7.80 10.59
C PRO A 72 16.27 -6.88 11.73
N ILE A 73 16.29 -5.56 11.49
CA ILE A 73 15.89 -4.54 12.48
C ILE A 73 14.50 -3.95 12.20
N ALA A 74 13.70 -4.55 11.32
CA ALA A 74 12.33 -4.11 11.09
C ALA A 74 11.43 -4.43 12.28
N LEU A 75 10.40 -3.62 12.49
CA LEU A 75 9.49 -3.72 13.63
C LEU A 75 8.86 -5.12 13.79
N PRO A 76 8.31 -5.77 12.73
CA PRO A 76 7.80 -7.13 12.85
C PRO A 76 8.87 -8.17 13.23
N THR A 77 10.11 -7.98 12.77
CA THR A 77 11.22 -8.92 13.02
C THR A 77 11.68 -8.83 14.47
N GLN A 78 11.92 -7.61 14.97
CA GLN A 78 12.37 -7.41 16.35
C GLN A 78 11.30 -7.85 17.37
N LEU A 79 10.03 -7.48 17.15
CA LEU A 79 8.95 -7.86 18.08
C LEU A 79 8.74 -9.38 18.13
N SER A 80 8.70 -10.04 16.96
CA SER A 80 8.53 -11.50 16.93
C SER A 80 9.71 -12.24 17.54
N SER A 81 10.94 -11.76 17.31
CA SER A 81 12.14 -12.34 17.91
C SER A 81 12.18 -12.16 19.43
N TYR A 82 11.78 -11.00 19.95
CA TYR A 82 11.84 -10.71 21.38
C TYR A 82 10.71 -11.40 22.17
N PHE A 83 9.48 -11.34 21.68
CA PHE A 83 8.31 -11.90 22.37
C PHE A 83 8.01 -13.36 22.02
N GLY A 84 8.72 -13.95 21.05
CA GLY A 84 8.58 -15.37 20.70
C GLY A 84 7.30 -15.74 19.96
N PHE A 85 6.60 -14.78 19.34
CA PHE A 85 5.39 -15.04 18.56
C PHE A 85 5.69 -15.25 17.06
N GLN A 86 4.70 -15.72 16.29
CA GLN A 86 4.84 -15.94 14.85
C GLN A 86 5.23 -14.64 14.11
N HIS A 87 6.31 -14.67 13.33
CA HIS A 87 6.76 -13.52 12.52
C HIS A 87 5.80 -13.20 11.35
N LYS A 88 4.67 -12.58 11.69
CA LYS A 88 3.57 -12.13 10.85
C LYS A 88 3.04 -10.80 11.40
N PHE A 89 2.39 -10.03 10.56
CA PHE A 89 1.64 -8.85 10.98
C PHE A 89 0.42 -8.66 10.08
N ALA A 90 -0.58 -7.94 10.56
CA ALA A 90 -1.77 -7.57 9.80
C ALA A 90 -2.00 -6.07 9.87
N LEU A 91 -2.43 -5.49 8.76
CA LEU A 91 -2.57 -4.05 8.59
C LEU A 91 -3.98 -3.68 8.15
N CYS A 92 -4.66 -2.84 8.94
CA CYS A 92 -5.96 -2.27 8.60
C CYS A 92 -5.86 -0.73 8.57
N LEU A 93 -5.75 -0.17 7.36
CA LEU A 93 -5.53 1.28 7.15
C LEU A 93 -6.81 2.10 6.97
N ALA A 94 -7.93 1.46 6.65
CA ALA A 94 -9.10 2.15 6.11
C ALA A 94 -9.74 3.12 7.12
N GLY A 95 -10.04 4.34 6.62
CA GLY A 95 -10.75 5.40 7.33
C GLY A 95 -12.22 5.46 6.92
N ASN A 96 -13.09 5.38 7.91
CA ASN A 96 -14.50 5.77 8.01
C ASN A 96 -15.18 4.82 9.00
N GLY A 97 -15.11 5.14 10.30
CA GLY A 97 -15.74 4.35 11.37
C GLY A 97 -15.06 3.03 11.74
N VAL A 98 -13.93 2.67 11.11
CA VAL A 98 -13.13 1.47 11.42
C VAL A 98 -11.85 1.88 12.16
N THR A 99 -11.53 1.16 13.23
CA THR A 99 -10.28 1.32 13.97
C THR A 99 -9.08 1.03 13.07
N ARG A 100 -8.18 2.00 12.94
CA ARG A 100 -6.88 1.80 12.28
C ARG A 100 -5.98 1.01 13.22
N VAL A 101 -5.49 -0.14 12.78
CA VAL A 101 -4.73 -1.03 13.65
C VAL A 101 -3.69 -1.81 12.87
N VAL A 102 -2.55 -2.05 13.53
CA VAL A 102 -1.52 -2.99 13.10
C VAL A 102 -1.40 -4.05 14.17
N PHE A 103 -1.60 -5.32 13.79
CA PHE A 103 -1.37 -6.45 14.68
C PHE A 103 -0.02 -7.05 14.38
N PHE A 104 0.77 -7.35 15.41
CA PHE A 104 2.01 -8.13 15.29
C PHE A 104 1.79 -9.50 15.94
N GLY A 105 2.05 -10.56 15.19
CA GLY A 105 1.77 -11.94 15.60
C GLY A 105 0.71 -12.63 14.74
N GLY A 106 0.31 -13.83 15.18
CA GLY A 106 -0.79 -14.58 14.59
C GLY A 106 -2.16 -14.04 15.05
N GLY A 107 -3.22 -14.38 14.32
CA GLY A 107 -4.59 -14.06 14.69
C GLY A 107 -5.05 -14.78 15.98
N PRO A 108 -6.30 -14.51 16.42
CA PRO A 108 -7.38 -13.90 15.66
C PRO A 108 -7.22 -12.38 15.45
N PHE A 109 -7.90 -11.84 14.43
CA PHE A 109 -7.97 -10.40 14.18
C PHE A 109 -9.44 -9.97 14.29
N MET A 110 -9.92 -9.74 15.52
CA MET A 110 -11.32 -9.37 15.72
C MET A 110 -11.51 -7.90 15.36
N MET A 111 -12.53 -7.65 14.54
CA MET A 111 -13.01 -6.31 14.21
C MET A 111 -14.45 -6.16 14.70
N SER A 112 -14.82 -4.95 15.12
CA SER A 112 -16.22 -4.65 15.44
C SER A 112 -17.12 -5.00 14.24
N PRO A 113 -18.25 -5.69 14.43
CA PRO A 113 -18.94 -6.02 15.69
C PRO A 113 -18.67 -7.44 16.23
N GLY A 114 -17.44 -7.95 16.15
CA GLY A 114 -17.04 -9.27 16.64
C GLY A 114 -16.70 -10.28 15.53
N LEU A 115 -16.27 -9.79 14.37
CA LEU A 115 -15.86 -10.62 13.23
C LEU A 115 -14.36 -10.87 13.26
N ASP A 116 -13.97 -12.15 13.25
CA ASP A 116 -12.58 -12.54 13.03
C ASP A 116 -12.25 -12.47 11.54
N ILE A 117 -11.66 -11.36 11.11
CA ILE A 117 -11.35 -11.15 9.68
C ILE A 117 -10.28 -12.12 9.18
N SER A 118 -9.51 -12.75 10.09
CA SER A 118 -8.46 -13.70 9.72
C SER A 118 -9.01 -14.96 9.03
N ARG A 119 -10.28 -15.31 9.27
CA ARG A 119 -10.95 -16.51 8.72
C ARG A 119 -11.42 -16.34 7.28
N SER A 120 -11.51 -15.11 6.80
CA SER A 120 -11.99 -14.78 5.44
C SER A 120 -10.88 -14.22 4.56
N LEU A 121 -9.61 -14.41 4.95
CA LEU A 121 -8.47 -13.93 4.19
C LEU A 121 -8.23 -14.81 2.96
N ASN A 122 -8.31 -14.17 1.80
CA ASN A 122 -7.75 -14.69 0.58
C ASN A 122 -6.22 -14.65 0.66
N GLN A 123 -5.57 -15.73 0.22
CA GLN A 123 -4.12 -15.89 0.30
C GLN A 123 -3.49 -15.97 -1.09
N THR A 124 -2.32 -15.35 -1.22
CA THR A 124 -1.48 -15.41 -2.41
C THR A 124 -0.02 -15.54 -1.99
N PRO A 125 0.83 -16.23 -2.76
CA PRO A 125 2.26 -16.29 -2.47
C PRO A 125 2.88 -14.89 -2.39
N LEU A 126 3.66 -14.68 -1.33
CA LEU A 126 4.42 -13.47 -1.08
C LEU A 126 5.87 -13.69 -1.54
N THR A 127 6.39 -12.76 -2.34
CA THR A 127 7.82 -12.73 -2.72
C THR A 127 8.49 -11.57 -2.00
N ILE A 128 9.70 -11.81 -1.51
CA ILE A 128 10.53 -10.81 -0.84
C ILE A 128 11.74 -10.54 -1.71
N ASN A 129 11.97 -9.27 -2.06
CA ASN A 129 13.17 -8.91 -2.82
C ASN A 129 14.38 -8.70 -1.89
N ARG A 130 15.54 -8.37 -2.46
CA ARG A 130 16.78 -8.13 -1.69
C ARG A 130 16.72 -6.93 -0.74
N ARG A 131 15.76 -6.01 -0.94
CA ARG A 131 15.53 -4.83 -0.08
C ARG A 131 14.54 -5.10 1.06
N GLY A 132 13.98 -6.31 1.13
CA GLY A 132 12.97 -6.68 2.13
C GLY A 132 11.57 -6.13 1.82
N GLU A 133 11.30 -5.77 0.57
CA GLU A 133 10.02 -5.27 0.10
C GLU A 133 9.06 -6.42 -0.25
N TYR A 134 7.76 -6.17 -0.11
CA TYR A 134 6.70 -7.17 -0.27
C TYR A 134 6.09 -7.14 -1.66
N TYR A 135 6.18 -8.26 -2.39
CA TYR A 135 5.66 -8.43 -3.73
C TYR A 135 4.61 -9.53 -3.81
N ILE A 136 3.59 -9.31 -4.63
CA ILE A 136 2.58 -10.30 -5.01
C ILE A 136 2.57 -10.54 -6.52
N GLY A 137 2.16 -11.75 -6.92
CA GLY A 137 2.12 -12.15 -8.33
C GLY A 137 0.80 -11.80 -9.00
N VAL A 138 0.67 -10.59 -9.54
CA VAL A 138 -0.46 -10.22 -10.41
C VAL A 138 -0.22 -10.77 -11.82
N ARG A 139 -1.25 -11.41 -12.41
CA ARG A 139 -1.19 -12.00 -13.76
C ARG A 139 -2.01 -11.25 -14.79
N SER A 140 -3.05 -10.55 -14.35
CA SER A 140 -3.84 -9.68 -15.22
C SER A 140 -4.58 -8.63 -14.41
N ILE A 141 -4.95 -7.53 -15.07
CA ILE A 141 -5.82 -6.51 -14.53
C ILE A 141 -7.13 -6.58 -15.32
N LYS A 142 -8.26 -6.54 -14.62
CA LYS A 142 -9.58 -6.41 -15.23
C LYS A 142 -10.28 -5.15 -14.72
N ILE A 143 -11.05 -4.51 -15.58
CA ILE A 143 -11.91 -3.38 -15.25
C ILE A 143 -13.32 -3.76 -15.70
N ASN A 144 -14.26 -3.85 -14.76
CA ASN A 144 -15.63 -4.33 -15.03
C ASN A 144 -15.66 -5.65 -15.84
N GLU A 145 -14.89 -6.64 -15.37
CA GLU A 145 -14.64 -7.94 -16.03
C GLU A 145 -13.93 -7.92 -17.40
N LYS A 146 -13.66 -6.76 -17.99
CA LYS A 146 -12.86 -6.66 -19.21
C LYS A 146 -11.37 -6.68 -18.91
N VAL A 147 -10.64 -7.58 -19.57
CA VAL A 147 -9.19 -7.72 -19.42
C VAL A 147 -8.49 -6.51 -20.04
N VAL A 148 -7.63 -5.85 -19.25
CA VAL A 148 -6.78 -4.76 -19.75
C VAL A 148 -5.69 -5.35 -20.65
N PRO A 149 -5.48 -4.84 -21.88
CA PRO A 149 -4.48 -5.37 -22.80
C PRO A 149 -3.07 -4.94 -22.36
N LEU A 150 -2.39 -5.80 -21.61
CA LEU A 150 -1.07 -5.55 -21.03
C LEU A 150 0.00 -6.48 -21.59
N ASN A 151 1.24 -5.97 -21.68
CA ASN A 151 2.39 -6.84 -21.80
C ASN A 151 2.62 -7.55 -20.45
N LYS A 152 2.26 -8.84 -20.39
CA LYS A 152 2.31 -9.66 -19.17
C LYS A 152 3.72 -9.81 -18.59
N THR A 153 4.77 -9.61 -19.37
CA THR A 153 6.15 -9.69 -18.87
C THR A 153 6.44 -8.63 -17.82
N LEU A 154 5.78 -7.46 -17.88
CA LEU A 154 5.92 -6.38 -16.90
C LEU A 154 5.27 -6.71 -15.55
N LEU A 155 4.33 -7.66 -15.53
CA LEU A 155 3.65 -8.10 -14.31
C LEU A 155 4.43 -9.17 -13.54
N SER A 156 5.45 -9.75 -14.16
CA SER A 156 6.32 -10.76 -13.54
C SER A 156 7.58 -10.10 -13.00
N VAL A 157 8.14 -10.68 -11.93
CA VAL A 157 9.45 -10.28 -11.40
C VAL A 157 10.53 -10.98 -12.25
N ASP A 158 11.45 -10.22 -12.82
CA ASP A 158 12.58 -10.75 -13.59
C ASP A 158 13.71 -11.26 -12.67
N GLN A 159 14.75 -11.86 -13.26
CA GLN A 159 15.91 -12.39 -12.51
C GLN A 159 16.68 -11.31 -11.74
N ARG A 160 16.53 -10.03 -12.10
CA ARG A 160 17.17 -8.88 -11.44
C ARG A 160 16.29 -8.31 -10.32
N GLY A 161 15.06 -8.79 -10.17
CA GLY A 161 14.09 -8.32 -9.20
C GLY A 161 13.21 -7.16 -9.70
N ASN A 162 13.26 -6.84 -10.99
CA ASN A 162 12.45 -5.79 -11.59
C ASN A 162 11.08 -6.32 -12.01
N GLY A 163 10.07 -5.45 -12.02
CA GLY A 163 8.70 -5.83 -12.34
C GLY A 163 7.93 -6.34 -11.12
N GLY A 164 6.82 -7.03 -11.36
CA GLY A 164 5.93 -7.51 -10.30
C GLY A 164 5.02 -6.43 -9.73
N THR A 165 4.40 -6.72 -8.59
CA THR A 165 3.49 -5.79 -7.89
C THR A 165 3.91 -5.66 -6.43
N MET A 166 4.48 -4.52 -6.08
CA MET A 166 4.91 -4.18 -4.73
C MET A 166 3.74 -3.61 -3.92
N ILE A 167 3.66 -3.97 -2.63
CA ILE A 167 2.75 -3.34 -1.66
C ILE A 167 3.53 -2.27 -0.90
N SER A 168 3.01 -1.03 -0.90
CA SER A 168 3.64 0.11 -0.23
C SER A 168 2.61 0.96 0.52
N THR A 169 3.05 1.54 1.65
CA THR A 169 2.28 2.51 2.46
C THR A 169 2.87 3.91 2.41
N VAL A 170 3.89 4.12 1.58
CA VAL A 170 4.65 5.38 1.50
C VAL A 170 3.94 6.43 0.64
N VAL A 171 3.30 5.98 -0.43
CA VAL A 171 2.57 6.83 -1.37
C VAL A 171 1.07 6.54 -1.30
N PRO A 172 0.21 7.58 -1.36
CA PRO A 172 -1.23 7.40 -1.18
C PRO A 172 -1.94 6.78 -2.39
N TYR A 173 -1.29 6.79 -3.57
CA TYR A 173 -1.87 6.33 -4.83
C TYR A 173 -1.07 5.20 -5.43
N THR A 174 -1.76 4.33 -6.19
CA THR A 174 -1.07 3.24 -6.89
C THR A 174 -0.27 3.81 -8.06
N ILE A 175 1.01 3.48 -8.12
CA ILE A 175 1.91 3.87 -9.20
C ILE A 175 1.96 2.75 -10.24
N LEU A 176 1.76 3.10 -11.51
CA LEU A 176 1.81 2.16 -12.62
C LEU A 176 2.95 2.53 -13.57
N HIS A 177 3.67 1.52 -14.08
CA HIS A 177 4.57 1.69 -15.21
C HIS A 177 3.81 2.32 -16.40
N SER A 178 4.41 3.25 -17.14
CA SER A 178 3.69 4.08 -18.12
C SER A 178 2.84 3.31 -19.15
N SER A 179 3.33 2.16 -19.62
CA SER A 179 2.55 1.32 -20.55
C SER A 179 1.31 0.68 -19.90
N ILE A 180 1.41 0.30 -18.62
CA ILE A 180 0.30 -0.23 -17.82
C ILE A 180 -0.66 0.91 -17.52
N PHE A 181 -0.14 2.08 -17.11
CA PHE A 181 -0.92 3.27 -16.85
C PHE A 181 -1.80 3.63 -18.04
N LYS A 182 -1.21 3.76 -19.24
CA LYS A 182 -1.94 4.09 -20.48
C LYS A 182 -3.04 3.07 -20.81
N ALA A 183 -2.75 1.78 -20.66
CA ALA A 183 -3.73 0.74 -20.94
C ALA A 183 -4.88 0.76 -19.91
N VAL A 184 -4.57 0.91 -18.62
CA VAL A 184 -5.55 1.00 -17.55
C VAL A 184 -6.43 2.25 -17.72
N THR A 185 -5.86 3.43 -17.97
CA THR A 185 -6.64 4.66 -18.16
C THR A 185 -7.55 4.57 -19.38
N GLN A 186 -7.05 4.02 -20.50
CA GLN A 186 -7.86 3.84 -21.70
C GLN A 186 -9.02 2.87 -21.46
N THR A 187 -8.76 1.71 -20.85
CA THR A 187 -9.82 0.74 -20.56
C THR A 187 -10.81 1.29 -19.55
N PHE A 188 -10.35 2.02 -18.53
CA PHE A 188 -11.23 2.64 -17.54
C PHE A 188 -12.14 3.72 -18.15
N ALA A 189 -11.60 4.59 -19.02
CA ALA A 189 -12.39 5.59 -19.73
C ALA A 189 -13.45 4.95 -20.63
N ASN A 190 -13.12 3.84 -21.30
CA ASN A 190 -14.07 3.09 -22.11
C ASN A 190 -15.19 2.45 -21.26
N GLU A 191 -14.87 1.91 -20.08
CA GLU A 191 -15.88 1.34 -19.17
C GLU A 191 -16.75 2.39 -18.47
N LEU A 192 -16.33 3.66 -18.48
CA LEU A 192 -17.07 4.79 -17.92
C LEU A 192 -17.43 5.81 -19.01
N SER A 193 -17.70 5.34 -20.23
CA SER A 193 -17.89 6.20 -21.42
C SER A 193 -19.12 7.12 -21.35
N SER A 194 -20.07 6.85 -20.45
CA SER A 194 -21.25 7.71 -20.21
C SER A 194 -20.93 8.98 -19.42
N VAL A 195 -19.74 9.06 -18.80
CA VAL A 195 -19.29 10.21 -18.02
C VAL A 195 -18.20 10.95 -18.80
N SER A 196 -18.42 12.22 -19.11
CA SER A 196 -17.43 13.02 -19.83
C SER A 196 -16.14 13.18 -19.02
N THR A 197 -14.99 13.04 -19.68
CA THR A 197 -13.69 13.40 -19.11
C THR A 197 -13.53 14.91 -18.99
N VAL A 198 -12.68 15.34 -18.06
CA VAL A 198 -12.27 16.74 -17.87
C VAL A 198 -10.75 16.83 -17.91
N LEU A 199 -10.21 18.05 -17.92
CA LEU A 199 -8.76 18.26 -17.86
C LEU A 199 -8.17 17.53 -16.63
N PRO A 200 -7.10 16.73 -16.82
CA PRO A 200 -6.45 16.05 -15.70
C PRO A 200 -5.94 17.03 -14.64
N VAL A 201 -6.11 16.67 -13.37
CA VAL A 201 -5.62 17.43 -12.21
C VAL A 201 -4.43 16.68 -11.63
N ALA A 202 -3.26 17.32 -11.62
CA ALA A 202 -2.05 16.68 -11.08
C ALA A 202 -2.26 16.19 -9.64
N PRO A 203 -1.77 14.99 -9.28
CA PRO A 203 -0.88 14.11 -10.06
C PRO A 203 -1.61 13.11 -10.98
N PHE A 204 -2.93 13.22 -11.15
CA PHE A 204 -3.73 12.26 -11.90
C PHE A 204 -3.72 12.53 -13.40
N GLY A 205 -3.73 11.47 -14.20
CA GLY A 205 -3.76 11.57 -15.67
C GLY A 205 -5.12 11.27 -16.32
N LEU A 206 -6.13 10.85 -15.55
CA LEU A 206 -7.51 10.65 -16.03
C LEU A 206 -8.50 11.19 -15.00
N CYS A 207 -9.31 12.16 -15.42
CA CYS A 207 -10.32 12.78 -14.57
C CYS A 207 -11.66 12.87 -15.30
N PHE A 208 -12.73 12.73 -14.52
CA PHE A 208 -14.11 12.77 -14.99
C PHE A 208 -14.85 13.96 -14.38
N ASN A 209 -15.86 14.46 -15.09
CA ASN A 209 -16.76 15.47 -14.56
C ASN A 209 -17.53 14.88 -13.36
N ARG A 210 -17.22 15.36 -12.16
CA ARG A 210 -17.76 14.83 -10.91
C ARG A 210 -19.28 14.92 -10.86
N SER A 211 -19.87 15.97 -11.43
CA SER A 211 -21.33 16.20 -11.42
C SER A 211 -22.10 15.19 -12.28
N LEU A 212 -21.41 14.49 -13.19
CA LEU A 212 -22.01 13.47 -14.07
C LEU A 212 -21.78 12.04 -13.56
N VAL A 213 -21.00 11.86 -12.49
CA VAL A 213 -20.80 10.56 -11.86
C VAL A 213 -22.01 10.24 -10.99
N GLY A 214 -22.71 9.15 -11.31
CA GLY A 214 -23.79 8.65 -10.46
C GLY A 214 -23.27 8.16 -9.10
N TYR A 215 -24.10 8.24 -8.06
CA TYR A 215 -23.74 7.75 -6.72
C TYR A 215 -24.78 6.76 -6.21
N SER A 216 -24.32 5.66 -5.60
CA SER A 216 -25.14 4.75 -4.82
C SER A 216 -24.83 4.95 -3.34
N ARG A 217 -25.76 5.54 -2.60
CA ARG A 217 -25.53 6.09 -1.26
C ARG A 217 -24.37 7.10 -1.29
N ILE A 218 -23.23 6.76 -0.66
CA ILE A 218 -22.02 7.58 -0.62
C ILE A 218 -20.91 7.08 -1.57
N ARG A 219 -21.18 6.03 -2.36
CA ARG A 219 -20.17 5.42 -3.23
C ARG A 219 -20.34 5.90 -4.66
N PRO A 220 -19.29 6.41 -5.32
CA PRO A 220 -19.34 6.75 -6.72
C PRO A 220 -19.57 5.47 -7.54
N ASN A 221 -20.49 5.52 -8.49
CA ASN A 221 -20.76 4.44 -9.42
C ASN A 221 -19.72 4.46 -10.54
N VAL A 222 -18.54 3.93 -10.23
CA VAL A 222 -17.41 3.81 -11.14
C VAL A 222 -16.93 2.36 -11.18
N PRO A 223 -16.29 1.91 -12.26
CA PRO A 223 -15.82 0.54 -12.40
C PRO A 223 -14.89 0.11 -11.25
N ASN A 224 -15.03 -1.14 -10.82
CA ASN A 224 -14.03 -1.78 -9.97
C ASN A 224 -12.78 -2.14 -10.79
N VAL A 225 -11.63 -2.18 -10.12
CA VAL A 225 -10.38 -2.70 -10.69
C VAL A 225 -10.03 -4.01 -9.99
N ASN A 226 -9.88 -5.06 -10.77
CA ASN A 226 -9.61 -6.43 -10.30
C ASN A 226 -8.18 -6.82 -10.66
N LEU A 227 -7.35 -7.10 -9.66
CA LEU A 227 -6.03 -7.70 -9.83
C LEU A 227 -6.18 -9.22 -9.74
N VAL A 228 -6.01 -9.93 -10.85
CA VAL A 228 -6.04 -11.40 -10.87
C VAL A 228 -4.67 -11.92 -10.46
N LEU A 229 -4.64 -12.78 -9.45
CA LEU A 229 -3.42 -13.28 -8.81
C LEU A 229 -3.00 -14.63 -9.40
N GLN A 230 -2.71 -15.63 -8.56
CA GLN A 230 -2.15 -16.92 -9.01
C GLN A 230 -3.08 -17.76 -9.90
N ASN A 231 -4.39 -17.52 -9.85
CA ASN A 231 -5.39 -18.18 -10.69
C ASN A 231 -6.62 -17.28 -10.86
N ASN A 232 -7.54 -17.67 -11.74
CA ASN A 232 -8.72 -16.86 -12.09
C ASN A 232 -9.73 -16.67 -10.95
N ASN A 233 -9.66 -17.50 -9.90
CA ASN A 233 -10.56 -17.44 -8.74
C ASN A 233 -9.97 -16.56 -7.62
N MET A 234 -8.66 -16.30 -7.66
CA MET A 234 -7.99 -15.47 -6.68
C MET A 234 -7.86 -14.04 -7.21
N VAL A 235 -8.79 -13.18 -6.80
CA VAL A 235 -8.90 -11.80 -7.29
C VAL A 235 -8.85 -10.84 -6.11
N TRP A 236 -7.96 -9.85 -6.20
CA TRP A 236 -8.01 -8.67 -5.34
C TRP A 236 -8.81 -7.58 -6.05
N THR A 237 -10.05 -7.37 -5.57
CA THR A 237 -10.93 -6.31 -6.03
C THR A 237 -10.67 -5.01 -5.29
N ILE A 238 -10.32 -3.96 -6.04
CA ILE A 238 -10.26 -2.58 -5.57
C ILE A 238 -11.58 -1.92 -5.98
N PHE A 239 -12.43 -1.66 -4.98
CA PHE A 239 -13.76 -1.12 -5.23
C PHE A 239 -13.71 0.30 -5.80
N GLY A 240 -14.75 0.66 -6.57
CA GLY A 240 -14.96 1.98 -7.16
C GLY A 240 -14.58 3.16 -6.26
N SER A 241 -14.99 3.10 -4.99
CA SER A 241 -14.72 4.15 -3.99
C SER A 241 -13.24 4.35 -3.63
N TYR A 242 -12.38 3.37 -3.91
CA TYR A 242 -10.93 3.42 -3.63
C TYR A 242 -10.09 3.62 -4.90
N VAL A 243 -10.69 3.45 -6.09
CA VAL A 243 -9.99 3.67 -7.37
C VAL A 243 -10.12 5.10 -7.88
N VAL A 244 -10.94 5.95 -7.25
CA VAL A 244 -11.05 7.37 -7.60
C VAL A 244 -10.90 8.28 -6.39
N ALA A 245 -10.39 9.49 -6.63
CA ALA A 245 -10.21 10.53 -5.64
C ALA A 245 -10.77 11.87 -6.15
N PRO A 246 -11.48 12.64 -5.31
CA PRO A 246 -11.82 14.02 -5.62
C PRO A 246 -10.56 14.86 -5.88
N ALA A 247 -10.57 15.69 -6.92
CA ALA A 247 -9.50 16.62 -7.22
C ALA A 247 -10.09 17.99 -7.57
N GLY A 248 -9.93 18.97 -6.67
CA GLY A 248 -10.65 20.24 -6.76
C GLY A 248 -12.18 20.05 -6.70
N ASP A 249 -12.91 21.04 -7.21
CA ASP A 249 -14.36 21.10 -7.05
C ASP A 249 -15.12 20.22 -8.05
N ASN A 250 -14.62 20.13 -9.29
CA ASN A 250 -15.38 19.58 -10.42
C ASN A 250 -14.84 18.25 -10.97
N ALA A 251 -13.71 17.76 -10.46
CA ALA A 251 -13.08 16.54 -10.99
C ALA A 251 -13.12 15.38 -9.99
N LEU A 252 -13.44 14.20 -10.52
CA LEU A 252 -13.23 12.91 -9.86
C LEU A 252 -12.20 12.14 -10.69
N CYS A 253 -11.02 11.92 -10.11
CA CYS A 253 -9.87 11.42 -10.86
C CYS A 253 -9.54 9.98 -10.50
N LEU A 254 -9.06 9.22 -11.48
CA LEU A 254 -8.55 7.87 -11.29
C LEU A 254 -7.31 7.94 -10.36
N ALA A 255 -7.36 7.25 -9.22
CA ALA A 255 -6.33 7.24 -8.17
C ALA A 255 -5.14 6.31 -8.49
N PHE A 256 -4.80 6.23 -9.78
CA PHE A 256 -3.59 5.62 -10.31
C PHE A 256 -2.75 6.72 -10.97
N VAL A 257 -1.43 6.68 -10.78
CA VAL A 257 -0.51 7.70 -11.32
C VAL A 257 0.56 7.05 -12.19
N ASP A 258 1.03 7.79 -13.20
CA ASP A 258 2.11 7.34 -14.08
C ASP A 258 3.46 7.43 -13.36
N GLY A 259 4.12 6.28 -13.19
CA GLY A 259 5.44 6.17 -12.55
C GLY A 259 6.63 6.32 -13.51
N GLY A 260 6.38 6.46 -14.82
CA GLY A 260 7.43 6.45 -15.83
C GLY A 260 7.84 5.05 -16.29
N VAL A 261 8.83 5.01 -17.18
CA VAL A 261 9.37 3.77 -17.79
C VAL A 261 10.49 3.11 -16.98
N GLN A 262 11.07 3.82 -16.01
CA GLN A 262 12.15 3.35 -15.13
C GLN A 262 11.67 3.21 -13.68
N SER A 263 10.44 2.73 -13.48
CA SER A 263 9.81 2.69 -12.16
C SER A 263 10.38 1.64 -11.20
N PHE A 264 11.58 1.10 -11.45
CA PHE A 264 12.17 0.01 -10.67
C PHE A 264 13.59 0.28 -10.15
N ASP A 265 14.17 1.46 -10.42
CA ASP A 265 15.50 1.87 -9.94
C ASP A 265 15.49 3.26 -9.26
N ARG A 266 14.40 3.62 -8.57
CA ARG A 266 14.29 4.91 -7.85
C ARG A 266 13.79 4.70 -6.44
#